data_AF-A0A098VS37-F1
#
_entry.id   AF-A0A098VS37-F1
#
_cell.length_a   1.000
_cell.length_b   1.000
_cell.length_c   1.000
_cell.angle_alpha   90.00
_cell.angle_beta   90.00
_cell.angle_gamma   90.00
#
_symmetry.space_group_name_H-M   'P 1'
#
loop_
_entity.id
_entity.type
_entity.pdbx_description
1 polymer ?
#
loop_
_entity_poly.entity_id
_entity_poly.type
_entity_poly.pdbx_seq_one_letter_code
_entity_poly.pdbx_strand_id
1 'polypeptide(L)'
;MAYSGLQLKVLAFAREALRACGKRGDPVLRERFRAYVMGEFRANSRRVSKSDFATIEYMLRIGRKRLDNMLSDPSVTAVHFKHLGGG
;
A
#
# COMPACT_ATOMS: atom_id res chain seq x y z
N MET A 1 12.69 -1.75 21.83
CA MET A 1 12.61 -2.78 20.76
C MET A 1 13.01 -2.12 19.45
N ALA A 2 14.12 -2.51 18.82
CA ALA A 2 14.51 -1.99 17.52
C ALA A 2 13.60 -2.61 16.44
N TYR A 3 13.08 -1.80 15.52
CA TYR A 3 12.37 -2.33 14.36
C TYR A 3 13.35 -3.06 13.44
N SER A 4 13.01 -4.27 13.00
CA SER A 4 13.83 -4.97 12.02
C SER A 4 13.90 -4.17 10.71
N GLY A 5 14.96 -4.37 9.92
CA GLY A 5 15.11 -3.67 8.63
C GLY A 5 13.88 -3.83 7.73
N LEU A 6 13.21 -4.98 7.77
CA LEU A 6 11.97 -5.21 7.03
C LEU A 6 10.78 -4.43 7.60
N GLN A 7 10.64 -4.35 8.92
CA GLN A 7 9.58 -3.54 9.54
C GLN A 7 9.73 -2.06 9.16
N LEU A 8 10.97 -1.55 9.11
CA LEU A 8 11.23 -0.19 8.62
C LEU A 8 10.85 0.00 7.15
N LYS A 9 11.13 -0.98 6.28
CA LYS A 9 10.67 -0.97 4.88
C LYS A 9 9.14 -0.91 4.77
N VAL A 10 8.42 -1.70 5.58
CA VAL A 10 6.95 -1.69 5.63
C VAL A 10 6.41 -0.32 6.06
N LEU A 11 6.97 0.26 7.12
CA LEU A 11 6.56 1.58 7.61
C LEU A 11 6.92 2.71 6.63
N ALA A 12 8.05 2.60 5.94
CA ALA A 12 8.43 3.55 4.89
C ALA A 12 7.44 3.49 3.71
N PHE A 13 7.12 2.29 3.24
CA PHE A 13 6.17 2.09 2.15
C PHE A 13 4.75 2.58 2.53
N ALA A 14 4.28 2.30 3.74
CA ALA A 14 2.98 2.80 4.22
C ALA A 14 2.89 4.33 4.18
N ARG A 15 3.94 5.02 4.62
CA ARG A 15 4.01 6.50 4.58
C ARG A 15 4.05 7.02 3.15
N GLU A 16 4.78 6.37 2.26
CA GLU A 16 4.87 6.71 0.84
C GLU A 16 3.50 6.60 0.15
N ALA A 17 2.80 5.48 0.36
CA ALA A 17 1.45 5.25 -0.17
C ALA A 17 0.46 6.32 0.30
N LEU A 18 0.45 6.63 1.60
CA LEU A 18 -0.45 7.66 2.16
C LEU A 18 -0.14 9.07 1.62
N ARG A 19 1.14 9.41 1.42
CA ARG A 19 1.54 10.67 0.78
C ARG A 19 1.07 10.75 -0.67
N ALA A 20 1.16 9.65 -1.42
CA ALA A 20 0.64 9.58 -2.78
C ALA A 20 -0.88 9.79 -2.83
N CYS A 21 -1.63 9.21 -1.87
CA CYS A 21 -3.06 9.50 -1.74
C CYS A 21 -3.30 11.01 -1.54
N GLY A 22 -2.52 11.65 -0.68
CA GLY A 22 -2.63 13.09 -0.39
C GLY A 22 -2.39 14.01 -1.58
N LYS A 23 -1.62 13.57 -2.60
CA LYS A 23 -1.38 14.34 -3.84
C LYS A 23 -2.58 14.37 -4.78
N ARG A 24 -3.65 13.59 -4.51
CA ARG A 24 -4.87 13.59 -5.34
C ARG A 24 -5.68 14.86 -5.08
N GLY A 25 -6.04 15.58 -6.16
CA GLY A 25 -6.81 16.82 -6.10
C GLY A 25 -8.22 16.63 -5.54
N ASP A 26 -8.89 15.54 -5.93
CA ASP A 26 -10.25 15.20 -5.48
C ASP A 26 -10.25 14.70 -4.00
N PRO A 27 -10.95 15.39 -3.07
CA PRO A 27 -11.05 14.99 -1.66
C PRO A 27 -11.74 13.64 -1.44
N VAL A 28 -12.76 13.31 -2.22
CA VAL A 28 -13.51 12.05 -2.11
C VAL A 28 -12.62 10.90 -2.58
N LEU A 29 -11.91 11.09 -3.69
CA LEU A 29 -10.98 10.09 -4.20
C LEU A 29 -9.81 9.87 -3.23
N ARG A 30 -9.29 10.95 -2.64
CA ARG A 30 -8.23 10.91 -1.61
C ARG A 30 -8.64 10.07 -0.41
N GLU A 31 -9.84 10.30 0.12
CA GLU A 31 -10.33 9.56 1.30
C GLU A 31 -10.56 8.08 0.98
N ARG A 32 -11.17 7.78 -0.17
CA ARG A 32 -11.34 6.39 -0.64
C ARG A 32 -10.00 5.66 -0.77
N PHE A 33 -8.99 6.32 -1.32
CA PHE A 33 -7.66 5.76 -1.44
C PHE A 33 -7.00 5.53 -0.08
N ARG A 34 -7.10 6.49 0.83
CA ARG A 34 -6.57 6.38 2.18
C ARG A 34 -7.21 5.20 2.92
N ALA A 35 -8.53 5.10 2.88
CA ALA A 35 -9.28 4.02 3.50
C ALA A 35 -8.87 2.66 2.93
N TYR A 36 -8.72 2.56 1.61
CA TYR A 36 -8.24 1.35 0.94
C TYR A 36 -6.84 0.94 1.41
N VAL A 37 -5.86 1.86 1.35
CA VAL A 37 -4.47 1.58 1.75
C VAL A 37 -4.41 1.12 3.21
N MET A 38 -5.07 1.83 4.12
CA MET A 38 -5.10 1.45 5.53
C MET A 38 -5.82 0.11 5.75
N GLY A 39 -6.90 -0.15 5.00
CA GLY A 39 -7.63 -1.42 5.03
C GLY A 39 -6.74 -2.60 4.64
N GLU A 40 -5.95 -2.46 3.57
CA GLU A 40 -5.00 -3.48 3.11
C GLU A 40 -3.90 -3.75 4.13
N PHE A 41 -3.25 -2.71 4.67
CA PHE A 41 -2.23 -2.89 5.72
C PHE A 41 -2.82 -3.57 6.96
N ARG A 42 -4.04 -3.20 7.37
CA ARG A 42 -4.72 -3.81 8.52
C ARG A 42 -5.08 -5.27 8.25
N ALA A 43 -5.59 -5.59 7.07
CA ALA A 43 -5.91 -6.96 6.67
C ALA A 43 -4.64 -7.83 6.61
N ASN A 44 -3.58 -7.35 5.97
CA ASN A 44 -2.32 -8.10 5.88
C ASN A 44 -1.65 -8.28 7.24
N SER A 45 -1.75 -7.30 8.15
CA SER A 45 -1.22 -7.46 9.52
C SER A 45 -1.88 -8.58 10.33
N ARG A 46 -3.09 -9.02 9.93
CA ARG A 46 -3.82 -10.16 10.53
C ARG A 46 -3.56 -11.48 9.80
N ARG A 47 -3.26 -11.43 8.51
CA ARG A 47 -3.12 -12.62 7.63
C ARG A 47 -1.68 -13.10 7.49
N VAL A 48 -0.71 -12.19 7.57
CA VAL A 48 0.71 -12.48 7.33
C VAL A 48 1.46 -12.44 8.65
N SER A 49 2.17 -13.54 8.95
CA SER A 49 3.04 -13.58 10.12
C SER A 49 4.18 -12.56 9.97
N LYS A 50 4.57 -11.91 11.07
CA LYS A 50 5.73 -10.99 11.11
C LYS A 50 7.06 -11.69 10.81
N SER A 51 7.09 -13.02 10.91
CA SER A 51 8.26 -13.86 10.57
C SER A 51 8.27 -14.35 9.12
N ASP A 52 7.17 -14.16 8.38
CA ASP A 52 7.10 -14.55 6.97
C ASP A 52 7.72 -13.45 6.10
N PHE A 53 9.05 -13.39 6.14
CA PHE A 53 9.81 -12.35 5.46
C PHE A 53 9.61 -12.39 3.94
N ALA A 54 9.52 -13.59 3.34
CA ALA A 54 9.35 -13.78 1.91
C ALA A 54 8.02 -13.20 1.42
N THR A 55 6.92 -13.50 2.11
CA THR A 55 5.60 -12.94 1.78
C THR A 55 5.57 -11.43 1.96
N ILE A 56 6.16 -10.91 3.05
CA ILE A 56 6.21 -9.46 3.28
C ILE A 56 7.03 -8.75 2.18
N GLU A 57 8.19 -9.28 1.78
CA GLU A 57 9.00 -8.71 0.71
C GLU A 57 8.29 -8.78 -0.65
N TYR A 58 7.62 -9.90 -0.94
CA TYR A 58 6.79 -10.02 -2.12
C TYR A 58 5.68 -8.95 -2.14
N MET A 59 4.92 -8.82 -1.05
CA MET A 59 3.86 -7.82 -0.93
C MET A 59 4.39 -6.39 -1.08
N LEU A 60 5.57 -6.08 -0.51
CA LEU A 60 6.21 -4.78 -0.69
C LEU A 60 6.56 -4.52 -2.16
N ARG A 61 7.10 -5.51 -2.87
CA ARG A 61 7.45 -5.38 -4.29
C ARG A 61 6.22 -5.13 -5.15
N ILE A 62 5.15 -5.92 -4.96
CA ILE A 62 3.91 -5.75 -5.73
C ILE A 62 3.23 -4.42 -5.36
N GLY A 63 3.21 -4.07 -4.07
CA GLY A 63 2.65 -2.82 -3.58
C GLY A 63 3.36 -1.59 -4.17
N ARG A 64 4.69 -1.61 -4.24
CA ARG A 64 5.50 -0.53 -4.87
C ARG A 64 5.12 -0.35 -6.34
N LYS A 65 5.05 -1.45 -7.09
CA LYS A 65 4.65 -1.42 -8.51
C LYS A 65 3.25 -0.83 -8.70
N ARG A 66 2.29 -1.16 -7.83
CA ARG A 66 0.94 -0.56 -7.88
C ARG A 66 0.97 0.92 -7.58
N LEU A 67 1.77 1.34 -6.59
CA LEU A 67 1.94 2.75 -6.25
C LEU A 67 2.56 3.54 -7.41
N ASP A 68 3.57 3.00 -8.07
CA ASP A 68 4.22 3.63 -9.23
C ASP A 68 3.24 3.79 -10.40
N ASN A 69 2.43 2.76 -10.68
CA ASN A 69 1.37 2.84 -11.68
C ASN A 69 0.35 3.94 -11.35
N MET A 70 -0.03 4.08 -10.07
CA MET A 70 -0.94 5.12 -9.60
C MET A 70 -0.39 6.54 -9.74
N LEU A 71 0.91 6.69 -9.54
CA LEU A 71 1.59 7.97 -9.66
C LEU A 71 1.80 8.36 -11.13
N SER A 72 1.96 7.36 -12.00
CA SER A 72 2.17 7.55 -13.44
C SER A 72 0.87 7.87 -14.19
N ASP A 73 -0.28 7.38 -13.70
CA ASP A 73 -1.58 7.60 -14.33
C ASP A 73 -2.60 8.24 -13.37
N PRO A 74 -2.97 9.51 -13.59
CA PRO A 74 -3.93 10.22 -12.75
C PRO A 74 -5.37 9.68 -12.89
N SER A 75 -5.69 8.87 -13.90
CA SER A 75 -7.01 8.24 -14.05
C SER A 75 -7.22 7.05 -13.10
N VAL A 76 -6.15 6.49 -12.54
CA VAL A 76 -6.21 5.34 -11.63
C VAL A 76 -6.97 5.70 -10.35
N THR A 77 -8.09 5.02 -10.11
CA THR A 77 -8.91 5.16 -8.89
C THR A 77 -8.64 4.03 -7.89
N ALA A 78 -9.09 4.18 -6.64
CA ALA A 78 -8.92 3.17 -5.59
C ALA A 78 -9.55 1.80 -5.97
N VAL A 79 -10.57 1.82 -6.84
CA VAL A 79 -11.24 0.60 -7.33
C VAL A 79 -10.32 -0.22 -8.26
N HIS A 80 -9.45 0.46 -9.02
CA HIS A 80 -8.46 -0.18 -9.88
C HIS A 80 -7.37 -0.89 -9.06
N PHE A 81 -7.05 -0.40 -7.86
CA PHE A 81 -6.10 -1.09 -6.97
C PHE A 81 -6.59 -2.46 -6.51
N LYS A 82 -7.91 -2.63 -6.34
CA LYS A 82 -8.52 -3.91 -5.96
C LYS A 82 -8.28 -5.01 -7.00
N HIS A 83 -8.07 -4.64 -8.27
CA HIS A 83 -7.89 -5.58 -9.39
C HIS A 83 -6.43 -5.82 -9.75
N LEU A 84 -5.50 -5.00 -9.26
CA LEU A 84 -4.06 -5.15 -9.48
C LEU A 84 -3.40 -6.12 -8.46
N GLY A 85 -4.18 -6.67 -7.55
CA GLY A 85 -3.83 -7.83 -6.74
C GLY A 85 -4.88 -8.89 -6.95
N GLY A 86 -4.44 -10.03 -7.47
CA GLY A 86 -5.30 -11.15 -7.85
C GLY A 86 -6.33 -11.52 -6.79
N GLY A 87 -7.42 -12.11 -7.27
CA GLY A 87 -8.47 -12.71 -6.46
C GLY A 87 -8.00 -13.81 -5.53
#